data_AF-A0A8T4D8H7-F1
#
_entry.id   AF-A0A8T4D8H7-F1
#
_cell.length_a   1.000
_cell.length_b   1.000
_cell.length_c   1.000
_cell.angle_alpha   90.00
_cell.angle_beta   90.00
_cell.angle_gamma   90.00
#
_symmetry.space_group_name_H-M   'P 1'
#
loop_
_entity.id
_entity.type
_entity.pdbx_description
1 polymer ?
#
loop_
_entity_poly.entity_id
_entity_poly.type
_entity_poly.pdbx_seq_one_letter_code
_entity_poly.pdbx_strand_id
1 'polypeptide(L)'
;MTKGLPWTVEEEALLKALVEAKTPLSVVAVKLGRQHGAILLKCRRLGLSFSEATAAAISLPAELPSVEETLKKLAGALEAACASGLSRVEVQRLQVVATLAKTYKEILSDYINYREIEAKLNDMEAKYAALLQQQAAGVASQSDSAQVAKNPAE
;
A
#
# COMPACT_ATOMS: atom_id res chain seq x y z
N MET A 1 -48.36 -9.89 3.32
CA MET A 1 -47.18 -10.21 2.50
C MET A 1 -47.49 -9.88 1.05
N THR A 2 -47.12 -8.71 0.55
CA THR A 2 -47.26 -8.39 -0.87
C THR A 2 -46.21 -9.22 -1.64
N LYS A 3 -46.67 -10.20 -2.42
CA LYS A 3 -45.78 -11.02 -3.23
C LYS A 3 -45.17 -10.10 -4.29
N GLY A 4 -43.84 -9.94 -4.27
CA GLY A 4 -43.12 -9.17 -5.28
C GLY A 4 -43.32 -9.73 -6.68
N LEU A 5 -43.16 -8.88 -7.70
CA LEU A 5 -43.39 -9.24 -9.10
C LEU A 5 -42.57 -10.49 -9.48
N PRO A 6 -43.19 -11.54 -10.05
CA PRO A 6 -42.50 -12.76 -10.43
C PRO A 6 -41.38 -12.46 -11.43
N TRP A 7 -40.32 -13.26 -11.40
CA TRP A 7 -39.22 -13.18 -12.35
C TRP A 7 -39.59 -13.94 -13.62
N THR A 8 -39.40 -13.31 -14.77
CA THR A 8 -39.55 -13.96 -16.07
C THR A 8 -38.26 -14.70 -16.45
N VAL A 9 -38.39 -15.69 -17.33
CA VAL A 9 -37.25 -16.49 -17.82
C VAL A 9 -36.24 -15.60 -18.56
N GLU A 10 -36.73 -14.59 -19.29
CA GLU A 10 -35.90 -13.62 -20.01
C GLU A 10 -35.09 -12.73 -19.06
N GLU A 11 -35.72 -12.22 -17.99
CA GLU A 11 -35.02 -11.43 -16.96
C GLU A 11 -33.94 -12.24 -16.25
N GLU A 12 -34.18 -13.53 -16.01
CA GLU A 12 -33.18 -14.43 -15.40
C GLU A 12 -32.00 -14.71 -16.33
N ALA A 13 -32.26 -14.92 -17.62
CA ALA A 13 -31.22 -15.10 -18.63
C ALA A 13 -30.36 -13.83 -18.77
N LEU A 14 -31.02 -12.67 -18.82
CA LEU A 14 -30.37 -11.36 -18.89
C LEU A 14 -29.53 -11.09 -17.63
N LEU A 15 -30.06 -11.42 -16.45
CA LEU A 15 -29.32 -11.30 -15.19
C LEU A 15 -28.06 -12.17 -15.18
N LYS A 16 -28.15 -13.43 -15.63
CA LYS A 16 -26.99 -14.33 -15.74
C LYS A 16 -25.92 -13.74 -16.67
N ALA A 17 -26.32 -13.28 -17.85
CA ALA A 17 -25.40 -12.68 -18.82
C ALA A 17 -24.72 -11.41 -18.28
N LEU A 18 -25.47 -10.55 -17.56
CA LEU A 18 -24.92 -9.33 -16.97
C LEU A 18 -23.96 -9.60 -15.80
N VAL A 19 -24.24 -10.63 -15.00
CA VAL A 19 -23.34 -11.08 -13.91
C VAL A 19 -22.05 -11.66 -14.51
N GLU A 20 -22.16 -12.50 -15.54
CA GLU A 20 -21.02 -13.09 -16.25
C GLU A 20 -20.14 -12.00 -16.91
N ALA A 21 -20.78 -10.99 -17.49
CA ALA A 21 -20.12 -9.79 -18.02
C ALA A 21 -19.58 -8.84 -16.94
N LYS A 22 -19.64 -9.20 -15.65
CA LYS A 22 -19.17 -8.40 -14.50
C LYS A 22 -19.72 -6.96 -14.50
N THR A 23 -20.95 -6.78 -14.97
CA THR A 23 -21.59 -5.46 -15.02
C THR A 23 -21.88 -4.99 -13.59
N PRO A 24 -21.64 -3.70 -13.24
CA PRO A 24 -21.92 -3.21 -11.90
C PRO A 24 -23.42 -3.25 -11.58
N LEU A 25 -23.74 -3.58 -10.32
CA LEU A 25 -25.11 -3.80 -9.84
C LEU A 25 -26.07 -2.63 -10.12
N SER A 26 -25.56 -1.39 -10.10
CA SER A 26 -26.35 -0.19 -10.41
C SER A 26 -26.85 -0.17 -11.86
N VAL A 27 -26.01 -0.56 -12.82
CA VAL A 27 -26.37 -0.65 -14.24
C VAL A 27 -27.34 -1.80 -14.47
N VAL A 28 -27.17 -2.92 -13.76
CA VAL A 28 -28.08 -4.06 -13.81
C VAL A 28 -29.48 -3.68 -13.29
N ALA A 29 -29.54 -2.90 -12.21
CA ALA A 29 -30.80 -2.41 -11.63
C ALA A 29 -31.59 -1.53 -12.60
N VAL A 30 -30.91 -0.64 -13.33
CA VAL A 30 -31.52 0.20 -14.35
C VAL A 30 -32.00 -0.64 -15.53
N LYS A 31 -31.18 -1.57 -16.03
CA LYS A 31 -31.53 -2.44 -17.17
C LYS A 31 -32.71 -3.37 -16.90
N LEU A 32 -32.82 -3.90 -15.68
CA LEU A 32 -33.89 -4.80 -15.28
C LEU A 32 -35.10 -4.08 -14.67
N GLY A 33 -35.02 -2.75 -14.45
CA GLY A 33 -36.09 -1.98 -13.79
C GLY A 33 -36.42 -2.49 -12.37
N ARG A 34 -35.47 -3.14 -11.70
CA ARG A 34 -35.69 -3.81 -10.40
C ARG A 34 -34.81 -3.21 -9.31
N GLN A 35 -35.33 -3.26 -8.09
CA GLN A 35 -34.62 -2.78 -6.89
C GLN A 35 -33.36 -3.63 -6.63
N HIS A 36 -32.30 -2.98 -6.16
CA HIS A 36 -31.01 -3.61 -5.86
C HIS A 36 -31.17 -4.85 -4.96
N GLY A 37 -31.97 -4.75 -3.90
CA GLY A 37 -32.25 -5.87 -2.98
C GLY A 37 -32.95 -7.05 -3.65
N ALA A 38 -33.84 -6.81 -4.63
CA ALA A 38 -34.52 -7.88 -5.36
C ALA A 38 -33.56 -8.64 -6.28
N ILE A 39 -32.62 -7.93 -6.90
CA ILE A 39 -31.58 -8.50 -7.77
C ILE A 39 -30.60 -9.33 -6.93
N LEU A 40 -30.10 -8.80 -5.81
CA LEU A 40 -29.21 -9.52 -4.90
C LEU A 40 -29.85 -10.81 -4.37
N LEU A 41 -31.13 -10.74 -3.97
CA LEU A 41 -31.86 -11.91 -3.49
C LEU A 41 -32.04 -12.96 -4.58
N LYS A 42 -32.28 -12.54 -5.83
CA LYS A 42 -32.40 -13.45 -6.96
C LYS A 42 -31.06 -14.06 -7.35
N CYS A 43 -29.99 -13.28 -7.40
CA CYS A 43 -28.63 -13.76 -7.60
C CYS A 43 -28.25 -14.82 -6.57
N ARG A 44 -28.53 -14.56 -5.28
CA ARG A 44 -28.31 -15.56 -4.21
C ARG A 44 -29.08 -16.86 -4.45
N ARG A 45 -30.35 -16.79 -4.89
CA ARG A 45 -31.16 -17.97 -5.23
C ARG A 45 -30.66 -18.73 -6.45
N LEU A 46 -30.00 -18.04 -7.38
CA LEU A 46 -29.42 -18.62 -8.60
C LEU A 46 -27.95 -19.01 -8.43
N GLY A 47 -27.36 -18.85 -7.23
CA GLY A 47 -25.93 -19.12 -6.98
C GLY A 47 -24.97 -18.13 -7.63
N LEU A 48 -25.47 -16.97 -8.07
CA LEU A 48 -24.69 -15.91 -8.72
C LEU A 48 -24.17 -14.92 -7.68
N SER A 49 -22.89 -14.56 -7.75
CA SER A 49 -22.29 -13.53 -6.90
C SER A 49 -21.94 -12.29 -7.74
N PHE A 50 -22.40 -11.12 -7.30
CA PHE A 50 -21.80 -9.87 -7.75
C PHE A 50 -20.52 -9.68 -6.95
N SER A 51 -19.37 -9.69 -7.63
CA SER A 51 -18.16 -9.15 -7.04
C SER A 51 -18.33 -7.65 -7.02
N GLU A 52 -18.61 -7.08 -5.85
CA GLU A 52 -18.30 -5.67 -5.61
C GLU A 52 -16.79 -5.54 -5.72
N ALA A 53 -16.29 -5.30 -6.93
CA ALA A 53 -14.89 -5.08 -7.17
C ALA A 53 -14.51 -3.72 -6.56
N THR A 54 -14.22 -3.71 -5.26
CA THR A 54 -13.64 -2.57 -4.54
C THR A 54 -12.20 -2.86 -4.12
N ALA A 55 -11.45 -3.53 -4.99
CA ALA A 55 -10.00 -3.51 -4.94
C ALA A 55 -9.50 -2.94 -6.26
N ALA A 56 -9.56 -1.61 -6.39
CA ALA A 56 -8.68 -0.94 -7.34
C ALA A 56 -7.25 -1.28 -6.89
N ALA A 57 -6.46 -1.90 -7.76
CA ALA A 57 -5.07 -2.21 -7.48
C ALA A 57 -4.35 -0.90 -7.15
N ILE A 58 -3.99 -0.70 -5.88
CA ILE A 58 -3.27 0.49 -5.44
C ILE A 58 -1.84 0.32 -5.93
N SER A 59 -1.46 1.04 -6.98
CA SER A 59 -0.08 1.13 -7.41
C SER A 59 0.74 1.79 -6.31
N LEU A 60 1.67 1.04 -5.72
CA LEU A 60 2.61 1.60 -4.74
C LEU A 60 3.55 2.58 -5.46
N PRO A 61 3.79 3.77 -4.89
CA PRO A 61 4.75 4.70 -5.46
C PRO A 61 6.18 4.16 -5.32
N ALA A 62 7.06 4.52 -6.26
CA ALA A 62 8.46 4.11 -6.23
C ALA A 62 9.22 4.69 -5.03
N GLU A 63 8.82 5.88 -4.58
CA GLU A 63 9.37 6.56 -3.41
C GLU A 63 8.24 6.96 -2.45
N LEU A 64 8.57 7.00 -1.16
CA LEU A 64 7.63 7.44 -0.14
C LEU A 64 7.32 8.94 -0.31
N PRO A 65 6.05 9.37 -0.15
CA PRO A 65 5.71 10.79 -0.18
C PRO A 65 6.49 11.59 0.86
N SER A 66 6.86 12.82 0.54
CA SER A 66 7.56 13.66 1.53
C SER A 66 6.62 14.07 2.69
N VAL A 67 7.20 14.43 3.84
CA VAL A 67 6.41 14.99 4.97
C VAL A 67 5.58 16.17 4.50
N GLU A 68 6.20 17.09 3.75
CA GLU A 68 5.54 18.29 3.25
C GLU A 68 4.35 17.95 2.35
N GLU A 69 4.50 16.97 1.45
CA GLU A 69 3.39 16.52 0.59
C GLU A 69 2.23 15.94 1.39
N THR A 70 2.51 15.15 2.43
CA THR A 70 1.44 14.61 3.29
C THR A 70 0.76 15.70 4.12
N LEU A 71 1.51 16.69 4.60
CA LEU A 71 0.95 17.85 5.31
C LEU A 71 0.09 18.72 4.39
N LYS A 72 0.47 18.92 3.12
CA LYS A 72 -0.35 19.62 2.13
C LYS A 72 -1.68 18.89 1.89
N LYS A 73 -1.66 17.56 1.76
CA LYS A 73 -2.87 16.74 1.64
C LYS A 73 -3.76 16.84 2.88
N LEU A 74 -3.17 16.84 4.06
CA LEU A 74 -3.90 17.04 5.32
C LEU A 74 -4.55 18.42 5.39
N ALA A 75 -3.81 19.48 5.04
CA ALA A 75 -4.34 20.84 5.03
C ALA A 75 -5.57 20.96 4.11
N GLY A 76 -5.49 20.43 2.89
CA GLY A 76 -6.63 20.41 1.98
C GLY A 76 -7.83 19.58 2.51
N ALA A 77 -7.57 18.45 3.18
CA ALA A 77 -8.64 17.68 3.81
C ALA A 77 -9.31 18.43 4.98
N LEU A 78 -8.55 19.21 5.75
CA LEU A 78 -9.08 20.05 6.82
C LEU A 78 -9.93 21.20 6.26
N GLU A 79 -9.45 21.88 5.22
CA GLU A 79 -10.22 22.93 4.54
C GLU A 79 -11.54 22.37 3.97
N ALA A 80 -11.49 21.21 3.32
CA ALA A 80 -12.68 20.53 2.82
C ALA A 80 -13.65 20.14 3.95
N ALA A 81 -13.14 19.78 5.13
CA ALA A 81 -13.97 19.43 6.29
C ALA A 81 -14.70 20.64 6.91
N CYS A 82 -14.21 21.85 6.68
CA CYS A 82 -14.87 23.09 7.11
C CYS A 82 -16.01 23.52 6.18
N ALA A 83 -16.19 22.90 5.01
CA ALA A 83 -17.27 23.22 4.09
C ALA A 83 -18.65 22.80 4.65
N SER A 84 -19.67 23.60 4.38
CA SER A 84 -21.05 23.25 4.69
C SER A 84 -21.64 22.30 3.64
N GLY A 85 -22.63 21.49 4.02
CA GLY A 85 -23.32 20.59 3.10
C GLY A 85 -22.65 19.24 2.86
N LEU A 86 -21.63 18.87 3.64
CA LEU A 86 -20.99 17.56 3.56
C LEU A 86 -21.94 16.42 3.96
N SER A 87 -21.93 15.35 3.17
CA SER A 87 -22.59 14.10 3.54
C SER A 87 -21.81 13.36 4.62
N ARG A 88 -22.49 12.46 5.35
CA ARG A 88 -21.86 11.62 6.38
C ARG A 88 -20.65 10.82 5.85
N VAL A 89 -20.72 10.37 4.61
CA VAL A 89 -19.64 9.59 3.97
C VAL A 89 -18.42 10.47 3.70
N GLU A 90 -18.63 11.72 3.29
CA GLU A 90 -17.53 12.67 3.05
C GLU A 90 -16.83 13.06 4.36
N VAL A 91 -17.59 13.32 5.41
CA VAL A 91 -17.02 13.58 6.75
C VAL A 91 -16.17 12.40 7.23
N GLN A 92 -16.65 11.16 7.05
CA GLN A 92 -15.88 9.97 7.40
C GLN A 92 -14.60 9.83 6.57
N ARG A 93 -14.65 10.10 5.26
CA ARG A 93 -13.46 10.07 4.40
C ARG A 93 -12.42 11.10 4.82
N LEU A 94 -12.85 12.32 5.11
CA LEU A 94 -11.96 13.40 5.58
C LEU A 94 -11.34 13.05 6.94
N GLN A 95 -12.10 12.47 7.86
CA GLN A 95 -11.58 11.97 9.14
C GLN A 95 -10.52 10.88 8.95
N VAL A 96 -10.74 9.95 8.01
CA VAL A 96 -9.76 8.90 7.67
C VAL A 96 -8.48 9.52 7.13
N VAL A 97 -8.57 10.49 6.20
CA VAL A 97 -7.39 11.20 5.68
C VAL A 97 -6.63 11.91 6.80
N ALA A 98 -7.35 12.59 7.70
CA ALA A 98 -6.73 13.28 8.84
C ALA A 98 -5.97 12.31 9.76
N THR A 99 -6.59 11.17 10.06
CA THR A 99 -5.99 10.13 10.90
C THR A 99 -4.75 9.54 10.25
N LEU A 100 -4.83 9.20 8.96
CA LEU A 100 -3.74 8.59 8.21
C LEU A 100 -2.53 9.54 8.08
N ALA A 101 -2.76 10.82 7.86
CA ALA A 101 -1.68 11.81 7.80
C ALA A 101 -0.95 11.95 9.15
N LYS A 102 -1.69 11.91 10.27
CA LYS A 102 -1.09 11.92 11.61
C LYS A 102 -0.22 10.68 11.84
N THR A 103 -0.75 9.49 11.56
CA THR A 103 0.01 8.23 11.72
C THR A 103 1.22 8.17 10.79
N TYR A 104 1.13 8.73 9.58
CA TYR A 104 2.24 8.77 8.65
C TYR A 104 3.43 9.57 9.21
N LYS A 105 3.16 10.73 9.82
CA LYS A 105 4.20 11.56 10.45
C LYS A 105 4.95 10.80 11.54
N GLU A 106 4.22 10.05 12.37
CA GLU A 106 4.79 9.25 13.47
C GLU A 106 5.66 8.10 12.93
N ILE A 107 5.14 7.31 11.99
CA ILE A 107 5.87 6.17 11.41
C ILE A 107 7.10 6.63 10.60
N LEU A 108 6.99 7.77 9.91
CA LEU A 108 8.10 8.28 9.11
C LEU A 108 9.28 8.72 9.97
N SER A 109 9.04 9.32 11.15
CA SER A 109 10.15 9.66 12.06
C SER A 109 10.92 8.42 12.49
N ASP A 110 10.22 7.32 12.77
CA ASP A 110 10.87 6.05 13.12
C ASP A 110 11.67 5.52 11.93
N TYR A 111 11.11 5.56 10.72
CA TYR A 111 11.81 5.13 9.50
C TYR A 111 13.09 5.92 9.22
N ILE A 112 13.06 7.26 9.37
CA ILE A 112 14.25 8.11 9.18
C ILE A 112 15.35 7.71 10.18
N ASN A 113 14.99 7.52 11.45
CA ASN A 113 15.93 7.07 12.48
C ASN A 113 16.55 5.71 12.12
N TYR A 114 15.75 4.75 11.64
CA TYR A 114 16.26 3.46 11.21
C TYR A 114 17.26 3.58 10.05
N ARG A 115 16.99 4.44 9.06
CA ARG A 115 17.90 4.69 7.93
C ARG A 115 19.22 5.30 8.36
N GLU A 116 19.20 6.23 9.30
CA GLU A 116 20.44 6.80 9.85
C GLU A 116 21.27 5.76 10.62
N ILE A 117 20.62 4.88 11.38
CA ILE A 117 21.29 3.78 12.08
C ILE A 117 21.92 2.80 11.08
N GLU A 118 21.18 2.41 10.04
CA GLU A 118 21.67 1.52 8.98
C GLU A 118 22.90 2.12 8.27
N ALA A 119 22.88 3.42 7.96
CA ALA A 119 24.02 4.10 7.34
C ALA A 119 25.26 4.09 8.24
N LYS A 120 25.09 4.34 9.55
CA LYS A 120 26.19 4.27 10.53
C LYS A 120 26.74 2.85 10.69
N LEU A 121 25.87 1.84 10.68
CA LEU A 121 26.27 0.44 10.75
C LEU A 121 27.12 0.05 9.54
N ASN A 122 26.67 0.41 8.33
CA ASN A 122 27.41 0.14 7.10
C ASN A 122 28.79 0.85 7.08
N ASP A 123 28.87 2.10 7.55
CA ASP A 123 30.14 2.82 7.66
C ASP A 123 31.09 2.16 8.68
N MET A 124 30.55 1.67 9.80
CA MET A 124 31.34 0.90 10.77
C MET A 124 31.83 -0.42 10.18
N GLU A 125 30.98 -1.18 9.50
CA GLU A 125 31.36 -2.43 8.84
C GLU A 125 32.47 -2.20 7.80
N ALA A 126 32.37 -1.13 7.00
CA ALA A 126 33.40 -0.75 6.05
C ALA A 126 34.74 -0.42 6.74
N LYS A 127 34.71 0.33 7.85
CA LYS A 127 35.90 0.64 8.65
C LYS A 127 36.54 -0.62 9.25
N TYR A 128 35.74 -1.54 9.78
CA TYR A 128 36.25 -2.79 10.32
C TYR A 128 36.86 -3.67 9.22
N ALA A 129 36.23 -3.76 8.06
CA ALA A 129 36.78 -4.48 6.91
C ALA A 129 38.14 -3.89 6.47
N ALA A 130 38.25 -2.57 6.43
CA ALA A 130 39.51 -1.89 6.10
C ALA A 130 40.61 -2.15 7.16
N LEU A 131 40.28 -2.13 8.45
CA LEU A 131 41.22 -2.44 9.52
C LEU A 131 41.72 -3.89 9.47
N LEU A 132 40.84 -4.85 9.19
CA LEU A 132 41.21 -6.25 9.00
C LEU A 132 42.18 -6.41 7.81
N GLN A 133 41.95 -5.70 6.71
CA GLN A 133 42.87 -5.69 5.57
C GLN A 133 44.22 -5.06 5.91
N GLN A 134 44.24 -3.95 6.67
CA GLN A 134 45.48 -3.33 7.11
C GLN A 134 46.28 -4.20 8.07
N GLN A 135 45.62 -4.88 9.01
CA GLN A 135 46.28 -5.87 9.87
C GLN A 135 46.85 -7.04 9.07
N ALA A 136 46.09 -7.58 8.11
CA ALA A 136 46.59 -8.63 7.23
C ALA A 136 47.80 -8.17 6.39
N ALA A 137 47.78 -6.96 5.85
CA ALA A 137 48.88 -6.38 5.09
C ALA A 137 50.11 -6.03 5.95
N GLY A 138 49.89 -5.56 7.18
CA GLY A 138 50.94 -5.26 8.15
C GLY A 138 51.67 -6.51 8.64
N VAL A 139 50.94 -7.61 8.88
CA VAL A 139 51.53 -8.92 9.23
C VAL A 139 52.36 -9.48 8.07
N ALA A 140 51.89 -9.35 6.83
CA ALA A 140 52.66 -9.78 5.64
C ALA A 140 53.97 -8.99 5.47
N SER A 141 53.96 -7.69 5.72
CA SER A 141 55.17 -6.83 5.62
C SER A 141 56.20 -7.09 6.73
N GLN A 142 55.75 -7.49 7.93
CA GLN A 142 56.63 -7.89 9.02
C GLN A 142 57.26 -9.27 8.81
N SER A 143 56.55 -10.22 8.17
CA SER A 143 57.13 -11.52 7.82
C SER A 143 58.22 -11.43 6.75
N ASP A 144 58.06 -10.54 5.76
CA ASP A 144 59.06 -10.34 4.70
C ASP A 144 60.35 -9.68 5.23
N SER A 145 60.21 -8.66 6.09
CA SER A 145 61.38 -7.97 6.68
C SER A 145 62.14 -8.85 7.68
N ALA A 146 61.47 -9.78 8.37
CA ALA A 146 62.10 -10.75 9.25
C ALA A 146 62.85 -11.89 8.51
N GLN A 147 62.49 -12.20 7.26
CA GLN A 147 63.20 -13.18 6.44
C GLN A 147 64.44 -12.58 5.75
N VAL A 148 64.39 -11.32 5.31
CA VAL A 148 65.54 -10.63 4.69
C VAL A 148 66.68 -10.39 5.70
N ALA A 149 66.38 -10.13 6.97
CA ALA A 149 67.39 -9.92 8.00
C ALA A 149 68.17 -11.18 8.42
N LYS A 150 67.73 -12.38 8.00
CA LYS A 150 68.38 -13.66 8.35
C LYS A 150 69.38 -14.19 7.31
N ASN A 151 69.51 -13.55 6.15
CA ASN A 151 70.56 -13.87 5.17
C ASN A 151 71.49 -12.67 4.98
N PRO A 152 72.53 -12.50 5.82
CA PRO A 152 73.69 -11.71 5.41
C PRO A 152 74.45 -12.52 4.36
N ALA A 153 74.66 -11.92 3.19
CA ALA A 153 75.43 -12.49 2.10
C ALA A 153 76.84 -12.90 2.59
N GLU A 154 77.16 -14.18 2.42
CA GLU A 154 78.54 -14.70 2.45
C GLU A 154 79.35 -14.24 1.24
#